data_AF-A0A1G2LR45-F1
#
_entry.id   AF-A0A1G2LR45-F1
#
_cell.length_a   1.000
_cell.length_b   1.000
_cell.length_c   1.000
_cell.angle_alpha   90.00
_cell.angle_beta   90.00
_cell.angle_gamma   90.00
#
_symmetry.space_group_name_H-M   'P 1'
#
loop_
_entity.id
_entity.type
_entity.pdbx_description
1 polymer ?
#
loop_
_entity_poly.entity_id
_entity_poly.type
_entity_poly.pdbx_seq_one_letter_code
_entity_poly.pdbx_strand_id
1 'polypeptide(L)'
;MEDQNFLSATAIILIIVALAIGGVAGFYYGKSTGFSDGLEKGKIEGKAQAEAEQKAEEEKTAAQKASEASSVNPSENIETNPMEKVKTNPYEGIKTNPFAD
;
A
#
# COMPACT_ATOMS: atom_id res chain seq x y z
N MET A 1 45.04 -59.23 -25.95
CA MET A 1 44.36 -58.53 -24.83
C MET A 1 44.34 -57.01 -25.02
N GLU A 2 44.74 -56.47 -26.18
CA GLU A 2 44.73 -55.01 -26.44
C GLU A 2 43.40 -54.49 -27.00
N ASP A 3 42.68 -55.27 -27.80
CA ASP A 3 41.46 -54.79 -28.49
C ASP A 3 40.29 -54.47 -27.54
N GLN A 4 40.19 -55.17 -26.40
CA GLN A 4 39.14 -54.94 -25.40
C GLN A 4 39.31 -53.60 -24.67
N ASN A 5 40.55 -53.14 -24.49
CA ASN A 5 40.85 -51.86 -23.83
C ASN A 5 40.63 -50.67 -24.77
N PHE A 6 40.81 -50.87 -26.08
CA PHE A 6 40.57 -49.83 -27.07
C PHE A 6 39.07 -49.58 -27.28
N LEU A 7 38.27 -50.64 -27.32
CA LEU A 7 36.81 -50.53 -27.40
C LEU A 7 36.21 -49.85 -26.16
N SER A 8 36.70 -50.19 -24.96
CA SER A 8 36.24 -49.59 -23.70
C SER A 8 36.68 -48.13 -23.56
N ALA A 9 37.93 -47.79 -23.92
CA ALA A 9 38.39 -46.41 -23.92
C ALA A 9 37.60 -45.52 -24.89
N THR A 10 37.31 -46.02 -26.10
CA THR A 10 36.51 -45.29 -27.09
C THR A 10 35.07 -45.09 -26.61
N ALA A 11 34.47 -46.12 -25.99
CA ALA A 11 33.13 -46.02 -25.41
C ALA A 11 33.08 -44.99 -24.27
N ILE A 12 34.08 -44.96 -23.39
CA ILE A 12 34.18 -43.98 -22.30
C ILE A 12 34.31 -42.56 -22.85
N ILE A 13 35.12 -42.35 -23.89
CA ILE A 13 35.27 -41.04 -24.53
C ILE A 13 33.94 -40.57 -25.13
N LEU A 14 33.19 -41.44 -25.82
CA LEU A 14 31.89 -41.09 -26.38
C LEU A 14 30.87 -40.71 -25.30
N ILE A 15 30.87 -41.41 -24.16
CA ILE A 15 30.01 -41.07 -23.01
C ILE A 15 30.35 -39.69 -22.46
N ILE A 16 31.63 -39.37 -22.29
CA ILE A 16 32.09 -38.06 -21.79
C ILE A 16 31.69 -36.95 -22.77
N VAL A 17 31.85 -37.16 -24.07
CA VAL A 17 31.45 -36.20 -25.10
C VAL A 17 29.93 -36.00 -25.10
N ALA A 18 29.14 -37.08 -24.99
CA ALA A 18 27.68 -36.99 -24.90
C ALA A 18 27.22 -36.24 -23.64
N LEU A 19 27.87 -36.47 -22.50
CA LEU A 19 27.61 -35.74 -21.24
C LEU A 19 27.98 -34.26 -21.35
N ALA A 20 29.09 -33.92 -21.99
CA ALA A 20 29.49 -32.53 -22.19
C ALA A 20 28.49 -31.79 -23.08
N ILE A 21 28.09 -32.38 -24.21
CA ILE A 21 27.12 -31.79 -25.14
C ILE A 21 25.74 -31.69 -24.49
N GLY A 22 25.28 -32.76 -23.84
CA GLY A 22 23.99 -32.79 -23.14
C GLY A 22 23.93 -31.79 -21.98
N GLY A 23 25.02 -31.66 -21.21
CA GLY A 23 25.13 -30.70 -20.12
C GLY A 23 25.08 -29.24 -20.60
N VAL A 24 25.80 -28.90 -21.66
CA VAL A 24 25.79 -27.55 -22.25
C VAL A 24 24.42 -27.21 -22.85
N ALA A 25 23.84 -28.14 -23.62
CA ALA A 25 22.50 -27.96 -24.20
C ALA A 25 21.41 -27.83 -23.13
N GLY A 26 21.46 -28.67 -22.10
CA GLY A 26 20.55 -28.63 -20.97
C GLY A 26 20.64 -27.34 -20.15
N PHE A 27 21.86 -26.83 -19.93
CA PHE A 27 22.07 -25.54 -19.25
C PHE A 27 21.48 -24.36 -20.02
N TYR A 28 21.69 -24.30 -21.34
CA TYR A 28 21.12 -23.24 -22.17
C TYR A 28 19.59 -23.30 -22.20
N TYR A 29 19.03 -24.51 -22.35
CA TYR A 29 17.58 -24.69 -22.40
C TYR A 29 16.92 -24.33 -21.06
N GLY A 30 17.47 -24.79 -19.94
CA GLY A 30 16.94 -24.52 -18.60
C GLY A 30 17.01 -23.04 -18.20
N LYS A 31 18.07 -22.32 -18.59
CA LYS A 31 18.18 -20.88 -18.32
C LYS A 31 17.10 -20.06 -19.05
N SER A 32 16.72 -20.48 -20.26
CA SER A 32 15.71 -19.77 -21.06
C SER A 32 14.29 -19.92 -20.48
N THR A 33 13.93 -21.12 -20.00
CA THR A 33 12.60 -21.38 -19.42
C THR A 33 12.44 -20.84 -18.00
N GLY A 34 13.50 -20.89 -17.18
CA GLY A 34 13.44 -20.38 -15.80
C GLY A 34 13.24 -18.86 -15.71
N PHE A 35 13.75 -18.10 -16.69
CA PHE A 35 13.60 -16.64 -16.71
C PHE A 35 12.18 -16.20 -17.08
N SER A 36 11.54 -16.88 -18.04
CA SER A 36 10.15 -16.60 -18.43
C SER A 36 9.17 -16.91 -17.30
N ASP A 37 9.32 -18.06 -16.64
CA ASP A 37 8.44 -18.44 -15.52
C ASP A 37 8.60 -17.50 -14.31
N GLY A 38 9.83 -17.06 -14.02
CA GLY A 38 10.10 -16.11 -12.96
C GLY A 38 9.52 -14.72 -13.24
N LEU A 39 9.57 -14.27 -14.50
CA LEU A 39 9.08 -12.94 -14.88
C LEU A 39 7.56 -12.87 -14.88
N GLU A 40 6.86 -13.93 -15.30
CA GLU A 40 5.40 -13.98 -15.21
C GLU A 40 4.93 -14.04 -13.75
N LYS A 41 5.54 -14.88 -12.91
CA LYS A 41 5.20 -14.95 -11.48
C LYS A 41 5.44 -13.62 -10.76
N GLY A 42 6.59 -12.97 -11.01
CA GLY A 42 6.89 -11.67 -10.42
C GLY A 42 5.93 -10.55 -10.86
N LYS A 43 5.41 -10.61 -12.10
CA LYS A 43 4.43 -9.62 -12.59
C LYS A 43 3.06 -9.80 -11.96
N ILE A 44 2.67 -11.03 -11.64
CA ILE A 44 1.40 -11.34 -10.98
C ILE A 44 1.45 -10.95 -9.50
N GLU A 45 2.52 -11.33 -8.79
CA GLU A 45 2.71 -10.98 -7.38
C GLU A 45 2.90 -9.47 -7.17
N GLY A 46 3.67 -8.81 -8.03
CA GLY A 46 3.87 -7.36 -7.95
C GLY A 46 2.60 -6.55 -8.19
N LYS A 47 1.70 -7.01 -9.08
CA LYS A 47 0.39 -6.37 -9.27
C LYS A 47 -0.54 -6.57 -8.09
N ALA A 48 -0.54 -7.76 -7.49
CA ALA A 48 -1.36 -8.06 -6.32
C ALA A 48 -0.92 -7.25 -5.10
N GLN A 49 0.39 -7.05 -4.89
CA GLN A 49 0.90 -6.16 -3.84
C GLN A 49 0.57 -4.69 -4.11
N ALA A 50 0.74 -4.21 -5.35
CA ALA A 50 0.41 -2.83 -5.68
C ALA A 50 -1.08 -2.51 -5.50
N GLU A 51 -1.99 -3.42 -5.87
CA GLU A 51 -3.44 -3.24 -5.60
C GLU A 51 -3.77 -3.28 -4.10
N ALA A 52 -3.09 -4.14 -3.33
CA ALA A 52 -3.29 -4.21 -1.88
C ALA A 52 -2.79 -2.96 -1.16
N GLU A 53 -1.63 -2.44 -1.55
CA GLU A 53 -1.08 -1.19 -1.01
C GLU A 53 -1.95 0.02 -1.41
N GLN A 54 -2.40 0.11 -2.66
CA GLN A 54 -3.29 1.18 -3.10
C GLN A 54 -4.62 1.17 -2.33
N LYS A 55 -5.24 0.00 -2.16
CA LYS A 55 -6.46 -0.10 -1.35
C LYS A 55 -6.25 0.27 0.11
N ALA A 56 -5.13 -0.14 0.71
CA ALA A 56 -4.80 0.21 2.09
C ALA A 56 -4.51 1.71 2.27
N GLU A 57 -3.93 2.36 1.26
CA GLU A 57 -3.63 3.79 1.28
C GLU A 57 -4.87 4.65 1.02
N GLU A 58 -5.79 4.17 0.17
CA GLU A 58 -7.08 4.80 -0.08
C GLU A 58 -7.98 4.74 1.18
N GLU A 59 -7.97 3.62 1.91
CA GLU A 59 -8.70 3.46 3.17
C GLU A 59 -8.17 4.39 4.27
N LYS A 60 -6.85 4.55 4.36
CA LYS A 60 -6.22 5.50 5.31
C LYS A 60 -6.55 6.95 4.98
N THR A 61 -6.55 7.29 3.70
CA THR A 61 -6.84 8.66 3.23
C THR A 61 -8.32 9.01 3.43
N ALA A 62 -9.22 8.05 3.23
CA ALA A 62 -10.65 8.21 3.50
C ALA A 62 -10.94 8.38 5.01
N ALA A 63 -10.27 7.61 5.88
CA ALA A 63 -10.38 7.76 7.32
C ALA A 63 -9.84 9.11 7.83
N GLN A 64 -8.75 9.61 7.27
CA GLN A 64 -8.19 10.92 7.62
C GLN A 64 -9.13 12.06 7.23
N LYS A 65 -9.67 12.03 6.00
CA LYS A 65 -10.64 13.04 5.53
C LYS A 65 -11.94 13.05 6.33
N ALA A 66 -12.42 11.90 6.79
CA ALA A 66 -13.60 11.82 7.64
C ALA A 66 -13.35 12.43 9.03
N SER A 67 -12.14 12.28 9.57
CA SER A 67 -11.73 12.90 10.84
C SER A 67 -11.62 14.43 10.73
N GLU A 68 -11.05 14.93 9.63
CA GLU A 68 -10.93 16.37 9.37
C GLU A 68 -12.30 17.04 9.14
N ALA A 69 -13.24 16.36 8.46
CA ALA A 69 -14.59 16.86 8.27
C ALA A 69 -15.44 16.90 9.55
N SER A 70 -15.10 16.07 10.55
CA SER A 70 -15.75 16.07 11.86
C SER A 70 -15.15 17.10 12.85
N SER A 71 -14.08 17.80 12.46
CA SER A 71 -13.38 18.78 13.30
C SER A 71 -14.02 20.18 13.28
N VAL A 72 -15.11 20.40 12.54
CA VAL A 72 -15.84 21.68 12.61
C VAL A 72 -16.57 21.72 13.95
N ASN A 73 -15.88 22.22 14.99
CA ASN A 73 -16.44 22.36 16.32
C ASN A 73 -17.51 23.46 16.28
N PRO A 74 -18.79 23.16 16.55
CA PRO A 74 -19.86 24.16 16.52
C PRO A 74 -19.63 25.34 17.47
N SER A 75 -18.72 25.18 18.44
CA SER A 75 -18.34 26.18 19.45
C SER A 75 -17.19 27.08 19.02
N GLU A 76 -16.48 26.76 17.92
CA GLU A 76 -15.27 27.49 17.51
C GLU A 76 -15.56 28.92 17.01
N ASN A 77 -16.84 29.22 16.71
CA ASN A 77 -17.26 30.51 16.16
C ASN A 77 -18.29 31.25 17.04
N ILE A 78 -18.38 30.93 18.34
CA ILE A 78 -19.31 31.60 19.27
C ILE A 78 -18.52 32.56 20.18
N GLU A 79 -18.08 33.69 19.62
CA GLU A 79 -17.45 34.79 20.37
C GLU A 79 -18.47 35.84 20.86
N THR A 80 -19.77 35.61 20.69
CA THR A 80 -20.78 36.62 21.07
C THR A 80 -21.17 36.48 22.54
N ASN A 81 -20.72 37.41 23.39
CA ASN A 81 -21.23 37.53 24.77
C ASN A 81 -22.66 38.12 24.75
N PRO A 82 -23.69 37.38 25.19
CA PRO A 82 -25.08 37.84 25.15
C PRO A 82 -25.34 39.08 26.03
N MET A 83 -24.46 39.39 26.99
CA MET A 83 -24.58 40.57 27.86
C MET A 83 -23.92 41.83 27.29
N GLU A 84 -23.12 41.73 26.22
CA GLU A 84 -22.37 42.87 25.66
C GLU A 84 -23.30 43.99 25.13
N LYS A 85 -24.52 43.63 24.74
CA LYS A 85 -25.52 44.56 24.20
C LYS A 85 -26.55 45.04 25.23
N VAL A 86 -26.50 44.56 26.48
CA VAL A 86 -27.47 44.96 27.52
C VAL A 86 -26.95 46.19 28.26
N LYS A 87 -27.20 47.37 27.71
CA LYS A 87 -26.79 48.67 28.30
C LYS A 87 -27.86 49.32 29.17
N THR A 88 -29.10 48.85 29.12
CA THR A 88 -30.26 49.48 29.74
C THR A 88 -30.82 48.62 30.86
N ASN A 89 -31.10 49.23 32.01
CA ASN A 89 -31.78 48.55 33.11
C ASN A 89 -33.27 48.40 32.76
N PRO A 90 -33.85 47.19 32.78
CA PRO A 90 -35.27 46.96 32.44
C PRO A 90 -36.26 47.66 33.39
N TYR A 91 -35.79 48.21 34.51
CA TYR A 91 -36.60 48.94 35.48
C TYR A 91 -36.41 50.48 35.41
N GLU A 92 -35.62 50.99 34.45
CA GLU A 92 -35.57 52.43 34.18
C GLU A 92 -36.94 52.92 33.71
N GLY A 93 -37.64 53.67 34.56
CA GLY A 93 -38.96 54.23 34.27
C GLY A 93 -40.11 53.63 35.09
N ILE A 94 -39.86 52.64 35.95
CA ILE A 94 -40.90 52.22 36.91
C ILE A 94 -40.98 53.22 38.06
N LYS A 95 -42.17 53.81 38.23
CA LYS A 95 -42.49 54.65 39.39
C LYS A 95 -42.50 53.76 40.62
N THR A 96 -41.43 53.82 41.41
CA THR A 96 -41.26 52.99 42.62
C THR A 96 -42.31 53.27 43.69
N ASN A 97 -42.98 54.44 43.60
CA ASN A 97 -44.09 54.82 44.46
C ASN A 97 -45.36 55.12 43.63
N PRO A 98 -46.39 54.26 43.67
CA PRO A 98 -47.64 54.47 42.96
C PRO A 98 -48.49 55.63 43.52
N PHE A 99 -48.10 56.23 44.65
CA PHE A 99 -48.75 57.37 45.28
C PHE A 99 -47.96 58.68 45.14
N ALA A 100 -46.85 58.68 44.39
CA ALA A 100 -46.06 59.89 44.17
C ALA A 100 -46.62 60.73 43.02
N ASP A 101 -47.84 61.23 43.12
CA ASP A 101 -48.35 62.41 42.40
C ASP A 101 -49.07 63.34 43.39
#